data_AF-A0A0F5P920-F1
#
_entry.id   AF-A0A0F5P920-F1
#
_cell.length_a   1.000
_cell.length_b   1.000
_cell.length_c   1.000
_cell.angle_alpha   90.00
_cell.angle_beta   90.00
_cell.angle_gamma   90.00
#
_symmetry.space_group_name_H-M   'P 1'
#
loop_
_entity.id
_entity.type
_entity.pdbx_description
1 polymer ?
#
loop_
_entity_poly.entity_id
_entity_poly.type
_entity_poly.pdbx_seq_one_letter_code
_entity_poly.pdbx_strand_id
1 'polypeptide(L)'
;MGARDIAWLWVLAYGAALTAFAARIAFLLFGIAGDPPDDPALYQRWSRKRRWLIISEFAALPMFATLAVLGAAKGWVDPVTAVIAALISGALGFAFFLHAVEAIVRRRLSIEERG
;
A
#
# COMPACT_ATOMS: atom_id res chain seq x y z
N MET A 1 8.60 9.66 -22.54
CA MET A 1 7.26 10.20 -22.17
C MET A 1 7.39 11.68 -21.90
N GLY A 2 6.41 12.49 -22.31
CA GLY A 2 6.36 13.90 -21.94
C GLY A 2 5.88 14.09 -20.50
N ALA A 3 6.07 15.29 -19.94
CA ALA A 3 5.64 15.61 -18.57
C ALA A 3 4.12 15.43 -18.37
N ARG A 4 3.32 15.76 -19.39
CA ARG A 4 1.86 15.56 -19.37
C ARG A 4 1.48 14.08 -19.29
N ASP A 5 2.18 13.22 -20.03
CA ASP A 5 1.92 11.78 -20.02
C ASP A 5 2.25 11.16 -18.66
N ILE A 6 3.36 11.61 -18.06
CA ILE A 6 3.78 11.18 -16.71
C ILE A 6 2.73 11.60 -15.68
N ALA A 7 2.22 12.83 -15.76
CA ALA A 7 1.20 13.32 -14.86
C ALA A 7 -0.10 12.49 -14.96
N TRP A 8 -0.56 12.21 -16.19
CA TRP A 8 -1.73 11.36 -16.40
C TRP A 8 -1.52 9.94 -15.92
N LEU A 9 -0.37 9.35 -16.23
CA LEU A 9 -0.04 8.01 -15.78
C LEU A 9 -0.02 7.93 -14.25
N TRP A 10 0.48 8.97 -13.59
CA TRP A 10 0.48 9.05 -12.13
C TRP A 10 -0.94 9.12 -11.56
N VAL A 11 -1.82 9.94 -12.14
CA VAL A 11 -3.23 10.02 -11.72
C VAL A 11 -3.92 8.67 -11.89
N LEU A 12 -3.70 7.98 -13.02
CA LEU A 12 -4.26 6.66 -13.29
C LEU A 12 -3.73 5.59 -12.32
N ALA A 13 -2.42 5.57 -12.09
CA ALA A 13 -1.78 4.65 -11.15
C ALA A 13 -2.26 4.90 -9.71
N TYR A 14 -2.41 6.17 -9.30
CA TYR A 14 -2.95 6.55 -8.00
C TYR A 14 -4.41 6.13 -7.84
N GLY A 15 -5.25 6.41 -8.84
CA GLY A 15 -6.66 5.99 -8.83
C GLY A 15 -6.84 4.47 -8.77
N ALA A 16 -6.00 3.73 -9.50
CA ALA A 16 -5.98 2.27 -9.45
C ALA A 16 -5.59 1.78 -8.04
N ALA A 17 -4.47 2.26 -7.50
CA ALA A 17 -4.03 1.90 -6.15
C ALA A 17 -5.09 2.25 -5.09
N LEU A 18 -5.71 3.43 -5.19
CA LEU A 18 -6.77 3.89 -4.29
C LEU A 18 -8.00 2.98 -4.32
N THR A 19 -8.41 2.52 -5.51
CA THR A 19 -9.57 1.63 -5.67
C THR A 19 -9.32 0.28 -4.97
N ALA A 20 -8.16 -0.33 -5.19
CA ALA A 20 -7.80 -1.58 -4.54
C ALA A 20 -7.63 -1.42 -3.02
N PHE A 21 -7.02 -0.32 -2.58
CA PHE A 21 -6.93 0.04 -1.17
C PHE A 21 -8.30 0.18 -0.52
N ALA A 22 -9.24 0.87 -1.17
CA ALA A 22 -10.58 1.09 -0.64
C ALA A 22 -11.31 -0.24 -0.46
N ALA A 23 -11.21 -1.15 -1.44
CA ALA A 23 -11.76 -2.49 -1.35
C ALA A 23 -11.16 -3.29 -0.17
N ARG A 24 -9.82 -3.27 -0.03
CA ARG A 24 -9.11 -3.95 1.06
C ARG A 24 -9.48 -3.39 2.43
N ILE A 25 -9.45 -2.06 2.60
CA ILE A 25 -9.76 -1.42 3.88
C ILE A 25 -11.22 -1.62 4.25
N ALA A 26 -12.15 -1.53 3.29
CA ALA A 26 -13.54 -1.86 3.54
C ALA A 26 -13.68 -3.30 4.04
N PHE A 27 -13.01 -4.26 3.39
CA PHE A 27 -13.00 -5.66 3.81
C PHE A 27 -12.38 -5.86 5.20
N LEU A 28 -11.26 -5.20 5.50
CA LEU A 28 -10.63 -5.29 6.82
C LEU A 28 -11.50 -4.65 7.90
N LEU A 29 -12.09 -3.48 7.66
CA LEU A 29 -12.85 -2.76 8.68
C LEU A 29 -14.27 -3.32 8.90
N PHE A 30 -14.93 -3.78 7.86
CA PHE A 30 -16.34 -4.18 7.89
C PHE A 30 -16.58 -5.66 7.61
N GLY A 31 -15.61 -6.38 7.06
CA GLY A 31 -15.72 -7.81 6.76
C GLY A 31 -15.09 -8.71 7.83
N ILE A 32 -13.82 -8.48 8.17
CA ILE A 32 -13.05 -9.36 9.07
C ILE A 32 -12.82 -8.78 10.46
N ALA A 33 -12.65 -7.46 10.61
CA ALA A 33 -12.31 -6.92 11.92
C ALA A 33 -13.49 -7.04 12.89
N GLY A 34 -13.23 -7.71 14.01
CA GLY A 34 -14.22 -7.96 15.06
C GLY A 34 -14.88 -6.69 15.61
N ASP A 35 -16.06 -6.92 16.18
CA ASP A 35 -16.90 -5.91 16.79
C ASP A 35 -16.14 -5.04 17.81
N PRO A 36 -16.55 -3.78 18.00
CA PRO A 36 -15.98 -2.93 19.03
C PRO A 36 -16.17 -3.57 20.41
N PRO A 37 -15.14 -3.60 21.26
CA PRO A 37 -15.26 -4.15 22.61
C PRO A 37 -16.09 -3.21 23.51
N ASP A 38 -16.88 -3.81 24.42
CA ASP A 38 -17.76 -3.07 25.35
C ASP A 38 -16.98 -2.31 26.44
N ASP A 39 -15.80 -2.81 26.81
CA ASP A 39 -14.92 -2.15 27.80
C ASP A 39 -14.38 -0.82 27.23
N PRO A 40 -14.63 0.32 27.91
CA PRO A 40 -14.16 1.64 27.47
C PRO A 40 -12.64 1.74 27.26
N ALA A 41 -11.84 1.05 28.08
CA ALA A 41 -10.38 1.09 27.96
C ALA A 41 -9.89 0.33 26.71
N LEU A 42 -10.50 -0.81 26.42
CA LEU A 42 -10.20 -1.60 25.23
C LEU A 42 -10.71 -0.92 23.96
N TYR A 43 -11.85 -0.23 24.03
CA TYR A 43 -12.41 0.53 22.92
C TYR A 43 -11.48 1.64 22.42
N GLN A 44 -10.86 2.39 23.34
CA GLN A 44 -9.89 3.43 22.96
C GLN A 44 -8.69 2.86 22.21
N ARG A 45 -8.19 1.69 22.62
CA ARG A 45 -7.08 1.02 21.95
C ARG A 45 -7.49 0.48 20.58
N TRP A 46 -8.68 -0.12 20.48
CA TRP A 46 -9.25 -0.64 19.23
C TRP A 46 -9.46 0.47 18.20
N SER A 47 -10.09 1.59 18.59
CA SER A 47 -10.37 2.72 17.71
C SER A 47 -9.09 3.39 17.23
N ARG A 48 -8.12 3.58 18.13
CA ARG A 48 -6.80 4.12 17.78
C ARG A 48 -6.08 3.24 16.76
N LYS A 49 -6.08 1.92 16.94
CA LYS A 49 -5.47 0.97 15.98
C LYS A 49 -6.10 1.06 14.59
N ARG A 50 -7.44 1.08 14.49
CA ARG A 50 -8.15 1.21 13.21
C ARG A 50 -7.84 2.54 12.51
N ARG A 51 -7.77 3.64 13.26
CA ARG A 51 -7.40 4.95 12.71
C ARG A 51 -5.97 4.94 12.17
N TRP A 52 -5.02 4.38 12.92
CA TRP A 52 -3.63 4.26 12.45
C TRP A 52 -3.51 3.37 11.22
N LEU A 53 -4.24 2.25 11.15
CA LEU A 53 -4.28 1.40 9.97
C LEU A 53 -4.70 2.18 8.72
N ILE A 54 -5.80 2.94 8.80
CA ILE A 54 -6.28 3.75 7.68
C ILE A 54 -5.23 4.78 7.27
N ILE A 55 -4.65 5.51 8.23
CA ILE A 55 -3.67 6.56 7.96
C ILE A 55 -2.41 5.99 7.30
N SER A 56 -1.86 4.91 7.84
CA SER A 56 -0.62 4.31 7.30
C SER A 56 -0.82 3.78 5.89
N GLU A 57 -1.97 3.17 5.63
CA GLU A 57 -2.28 2.58 4.32
C GLU A 57 -2.59 3.68 3.28
N PHE A 58 -3.30 4.75 3.67
CA PHE A 58 -3.52 5.93 2.79
C PHE A 58 -2.21 6.63 2.43
N ALA A 59 -1.29 6.77 3.40
CA ALA A 59 -0.02 7.45 3.20
C ALA A 59 0.90 6.73 2.20
N ALA A 60 0.69 5.42 2.00
CA ALA A 60 1.48 4.62 1.07
C ALA A 60 1.02 4.75 -0.41
N LEU A 61 -0.23 5.17 -0.65
CA LEU A 61 -0.79 5.26 -2.00
C LEU A 61 0.03 6.13 -2.98
N PRO A 62 0.47 7.34 -2.60
CA PRO A 62 1.29 8.17 -3.48
C PRO A 62 2.63 7.49 -3.82
N MET A 63 3.21 6.73 -2.89
CA MET A 63 4.46 6.01 -3.12
C MET A 63 4.27 4.90 -4.15
N PHE A 64 3.20 4.10 -4.05
CA PHE A 64 2.92 3.04 -5.01
C PHE A 64 2.72 3.58 -6.43
N ALA A 65 1.94 4.66 -6.58
CA ALA A 65 1.77 5.33 -7.86
C ALA A 65 3.11 5.85 -8.41
N THR A 66 3.93 6.47 -7.55
CA THR A 66 5.22 7.05 -7.95
C THR A 66 6.21 5.98 -8.40
N LEU A 67 6.35 4.87 -7.68
CA LEU A 67 7.24 3.78 -8.05
C LEU A 67 6.83 3.11 -9.36
N ALA A 68 5.54 2.91 -9.56
CA ALA A 68 4.99 2.36 -10.80
C ALA A 68 5.28 3.26 -12.01
N VAL A 69 4.98 4.55 -11.88
CA VAL A 69 5.23 5.56 -12.93
C VAL A 69 6.73 5.69 -13.22
N LEU A 70 7.56 5.63 -12.19
CA LEU A 70 9.02 5.66 -12.36
C LEU A 70 9.50 4.48 -13.20
N GLY A 71 8.96 3.28 -12.97
CA GLY A 71 9.26 2.10 -13.80
C GLY A 71 8.92 2.31 -15.26
N ALA A 72 7.74 2.88 -15.56
CA ALA A 72 7.34 3.20 -16.92
C ALA A 72 8.19 4.33 -17.54
N ALA A 73 8.48 5.38 -16.78
CA ALA A 73 9.29 6.51 -17.23
C ALA A 73 10.75 6.10 -17.55
N LYS A 74 11.27 5.07 -16.87
CA LYS A 74 12.58 4.47 -17.14
C LYS A 74 12.56 3.41 -18.24
N GLY A 75 11.39 3.07 -18.78
CA GLY A 75 11.23 2.05 -19.82
C GLY A 75 11.40 0.62 -19.31
N TRP A 76 11.30 0.39 -18.00
CA TRP A 76 11.37 -0.97 -17.42
C TRP A 76 10.08 -1.75 -17.62
N VAL A 77 8.96 -1.04 -17.70
CA VAL A 77 7.62 -1.62 -17.88
C VAL A 77 6.78 -0.71 -18.78
N ASP A 78 5.80 -1.29 -19.47
CA ASP A 78 4.81 -0.52 -20.21
C ASP A 78 3.90 0.30 -19.27
N PRO A 79 3.33 1.43 -19.74
CA PRO A 79 2.44 2.26 -18.93
C PRO A 79 1.24 1.51 -18.33
N VAL A 80 0.66 0.57 -19.08
CA VAL A 80 -0.45 -0.27 -18.59
C VAL A 80 0.03 -1.16 -17.44
N THR A 81 1.20 -1.77 -17.58
CA THR A 81 1.82 -2.61 -16.54
C THR A 81 2.12 -1.80 -15.28
N ALA A 82 2.52 -0.53 -15.40
CA ALA A 82 2.67 0.36 -14.26
C ALA A 82 1.33 0.58 -13.50
N VAL A 83 0.23 0.85 -14.21
CA VAL A 83 -1.08 1.01 -13.56
C VAL A 83 -1.51 -0.27 -12.84
N ILE A 84 -1.30 -1.43 -13.47
CA ILE A 84 -1.59 -2.73 -12.85
C ILE A 84 -0.69 -2.98 -11.63
N ALA A 85 0.59 -2.63 -11.69
CA ALA A 85 1.50 -2.76 -10.55
C ALA A 85 1.08 -1.87 -9.37
N ALA A 86 0.60 -0.65 -9.65
CA ALA A 86 0.05 0.24 -8.63
C ALA A 86 -1.25 -0.30 -8.02
N LEU A 87 -2.15 -0.85 -8.84
CA LEU A 87 -3.36 -1.54 -8.39
C LEU A 87 -3.03 -2.69 -7.43
N ILE A 88 -2.12 -3.58 -7.82
CA ILE A 88 -1.68 -4.72 -7.01
C ILE A 88 -1.04 -4.24 -5.71
N SER A 89 -0.20 -3.21 -5.78
CA SER A 89 0.44 -2.64 -4.58
C SER A 89 -0.59 -2.06 -3.61
N GLY A 90 -1.61 -1.36 -4.11
CA GLY A 90 -2.76 -0.91 -3.32
C GLY A 90 -3.57 -2.06 -2.70
N ALA A 91 -3.71 -3.18 -3.41
CA ALA A 91 -4.39 -4.38 -2.91
C ALA A 91 -3.58 -5.11 -1.82
N LEU A 92 -2.25 -5.12 -1.92
CA LEU A 92 -1.36 -5.75 -0.94
C LEU A 92 -1.22 -4.90 0.33
N GLY A 93 -1.27 -3.58 0.19
CA GLY A 93 -1.21 -2.64 1.30
C GLY A 93 0.20 -2.38 1.83
N PHE A 94 0.30 -1.38 2.70
CA PHE A 94 1.54 -0.91 3.30
C PHE A 94 2.20 -1.94 4.20
N ALA A 95 1.42 -2.75 4.93
CA ALA A 95 1.98 -3.81 5.78
C ALA A 95 2.81 -4.82 4.96
N PHE A 96 2.36 -5.18 3.75
CA PHE A 96 3.12 -6.04 2.86
C PHE A 96 4.40 -5.36 2.37
N PHE A 97 4.32 -4.07 2.04
CA PHE A 97 5.48 -3.28 1.64
C PHE A 97 6.56 -3.25 2.73
N LEU A 98 6.19 -3.03 4.00
CA LEU A 98 7.13 -3.06 5.11
C LEU A 98 7.81 -4.43 5.24
N HIS A 99 7.06 -5.53 5.13
CA HIS A 99 7.63 -6.88 5.15
C HIS A 99 8.58 -7.13 3.97
N ALA A 100 8.25 -6.65 2.77
CA ALA A 100 9.12 -6.77 1.61
C ALA A 100 10.43 -5.97 1.80
N VAL A 101 10.35 -4.75 2.32
CA VAL A 101 11.51 -3.92 2.65
C VAL A 101 12.35 -4.61 3.73
N GLU A 102 11.72 -5.11 4.80
CA GLU A 102 12.40 -5.84 5.86
C GLU A 102 13.14 -7.07 5.31
N ALA A 103 12.50 -7.87 4.46
CA ALA A 103 13.11 -9.04 3.85
C ALA A 103 14.33 -8.68 2.99
N ILE A 104 14.24 -7.59 2.22
CA ILE A 104 15.36 -7.10 1.40
C ILE A 104 16.50 -6.61 2.29
N VAL A 105 16.20 -5.84 3.34
CA VAL A 105 17.21 -5.31 4.27
C VAL A 105 17.89 -6.45 5.02
N ARG A 106 17.15 -7.43 5.54
CA ARG A 106 17.71 -8.62 6.21
C ARG A 106 18.65 -9.41 5.30
N ARG A 107 18.26 -9.64 4.03
CA ARG A 107 19.11 -10.29 3.01
C ARG A 107 20.37 -9.50 2.71
N ARG A 108 20.30 -8.16 2.71
CA ARG A 108 21.45 -7.28 2.42
C ARG A 108 22.41 -7.15 3.60
N LEU A 109 21.91 -7.25 4.82
CA LEU A 109 22.70 -7.18 6.05
C LEU A 109 23.21 -8.56 6.51
N SER A 110 22.92 -9.64 5.77
CA SER A 110 23.22 -11.02 6.17
C SER A 110 22.77 -11.34 7.60
N ILE A 111 21.67 -10.71 8.04
CA ILE A 111 21.00 -11.06 9.30
C ILE A 111 20.15 -12.29 8.98
N GLU A 112 20.84 -13.40 8.78
CA GLU A 112 20.29 -14.74 8.70
C GLU A 112 20.19 -15.22 10.15
N GLU A 113 19.07 -14.95 10.80
CA GLU A 113 18.86 -15.43 12.17
C GLU A 113 18.70 -16.96 12.13
N ARG A 114 19.69 -17.64 12.73
CA ARG A 114 19.46 -18.90 13.45
C ARG A 114 18.28 -18.68 14.39
N GLY A 115 17.17 -19.39 14.17
CA GLY A 115 16.01 -19.39 15.07
C GLY A 115 14.77 -19.95 14.40
#